data_AF-A0A437KDS8-F1
#
_entry.id   AF-A0A437KDS8-F1
#
_cell.length_a   1.000
_cell.length_b   1.000
_cell.length_c   1.000
_cell.angle_alpha   90.00
_cell.angle_beta   90.00
_cell.angle_gamma   90.00
#
_symmetry.space_group_name_H-M   'P 1'
#
loop_
_entity.id
_entity.type
_entity.pdbx_description
1 polymer ?
#
loop_
_entity_poly.entity_id
_entity_poly.type
_entity_poly.pdbx_seq_one_letter_code
_entity_poly.pdbx_strand_id
1 'polypeptide(L)'
;MKNENGFTLIEMMIVLLIISILLIVTLPNITRHNSKINSTGCEAFIKMVEAEVQAYYIDNSSYPDSTEDLVAEGYLKEGQTTCPNGKALSINNGSVNVQQ
;
A
#
# COMPACT_ATOMS: atom_id res chain seq x y z
N MET A 1 -11.87 -54.83 -34.89
CA MET A 1 -12.76 -53.72 -34.48
C MET A 1 -12.01 -52.94 -33.42
N LYS A 2 -11.67 -51.67 -33.67
CA LYS A 2 -10.96 -50.84 -32.69
C LYS A 2 -11.96 -50.42 -31.62
N ASN A 3 -11.68 -50.78 -30.37
CA ASN A 3 -12.48 -50.41 -29.22
C ASN A 3 -12.11 -48.98 -28.82
N GLU A 4 -12.79 -48.01 -29.41
CA GLU A 4 -12.66 -46.61 -29.00
C GLU A 4 -13.34 -46.48 -27.62
N ASN A 5 -12.52 -46.43 -26.56
CA ASN A 5 -13.00 -46.22 -25.20
C ASN A 5 -13.58 -44.79 -25.10
N GLY A 6 -14.91 -44.69 -25.13
CA GLY A 6 -15.61 -43.42 -24.98
C GLY A 6 -15.52 -42.88 -23.55
N PHE A 7 -15.38 -41.56 -23.41
CA PHE A 7 -15.47 -40.86 -22.14
C PHE A 7 -16.79 -41.19 -21.42
N THR A 8 -16.71 -41.46 -20.12
CA THR A 8 -17.92 -41.69 -19.31
C THR A 8 -18.50 -40.37 -18.80
N LEU A 9 -19.82 -40.31 -18.62
CA LEU A 9 -20.48 -39.15 -18.02
C LEU A 9 -19.93 -38.85 -16.61
N ILE A 10 -19.62 -39.90 -15.84
CA ILE A 10 -19.06 -39.79 -14.49
C ILE A 10 -17.69 -39.09 -14.52
N GLU A 11 -16.85 -39.41 -15.50
CA GLU A 11 -15.53 -38.82 -15.67
C GLU A 11 -15.63 -37.31 -15.95
N MET A 12 -16.58 -36.89 -16.78
CA MET A 12 -16.86 -35.47 -17.00
C MET A 12 -17.38 -34.75 -15.75
N MET A 13 -18.21 -35.42 -14.93
CA MET A 13 -18.70 -34.84 -13.68
C MET A 13 -17.58 -34.56 -12.67
N ILE A 14 -16.62 -35.48 -12.55
CA ILE A 14 -15.46 -35.32 -11.67
C ILE A 14 -14.57 -34.16 -12.14
N VAL A 15 -14.37 -34.04 -13.45
CA VAL A 15 -13.58 -32.93 -14.03
C VAL A 15 -14.23 -31.57 -13.72
N LEU A 16 -15.54 -31.44 -13.92
CA LEU A 16 -16.26 -30.20 -13.62
C LEU A 16 -16.24 -29.85 -12.13
N LEU A 17 -16.35 -30.86 -11.25
CA LEU A 17 -16.21 -30.68 -9.80
C LEU A 17 -14.83 -30.09 -9.45
N ILE A 18 -13.75 -30.68 -9.95
CA ILE A 18 -12.39 -30.19 -9.68
C ILE A 18 -12.19 -28.76 -10.21
N ILE A 19 -12.64 -28.47 -11.44
CA ILE A 19 -12.53 -27.13 -12.03
C ILE A 19 -13.27 -26.09 -11.17
N SER A 20 -14.47 -26.42 -10.67
CA SER A 20 -15.24 -25.50 -9.81
C SER A 20 -14.51 -25.14 -8.51
N ILE A 21 -13.84 -26.12 -7.87
CA ILE A 21 -13.07 -25.91 -6.65
C ILE A 21 -11.84 -25.05 -6.96
N LEU A 22 -11.14 -25.34 -8.06
CA LEU A 22 -9.98 -24.57 -8.49
C LEU A 22 -10.33 -23.10 -8.74
N LEU A 23 -11.46 -22.80 -9.39
CA LEU A 23 -11.89 -21.42 -9.64
C LEU A 23 -12.10 -20.61 -8.34
N ILE A 24 -12.65 -21.23 -7.30
CA ILE A 24 -12.85 -20.58 -5.99
C ILE A 24 -11.50 -20.29 -5.30
N VAL A 25 -10.56 -21.24 -5.35
CA VAL A 25 -9.22 -21.09 -4.74
C VAL A 25 -8.34 -20.12 -5.53
N THR A 26 -8.55 -20.01 -6.85
CA THR A 26 -7.74 -19.17 -7.75
C THR A 26 -8.03 -17.67 -7.60
N LEU A 27 -9.13 -17.28 -6.96
CA LEU A 27 -9.41 -15.87 -6.63
C LEU A 27 -8.90 -15.57 -5.22
N PRO A 28 -7.62 -15.17 -5.04
CA PRO A 28 -7.15 -14.70 -3.75
C PRO A 28 -7.98 -13.49 -3.35
N ASN A 29 -8.42 -13.45 -2.08
CA ASN A 29 -9.09 -12.29 -1.52
C ASN A 29 -8.07 -11.14 -1.35
N ILE A 30 -7.96 -10.32 -2.40
CA ILE A 30 -6.97 -9.23 -2.54
C ILE A 30 -7.28 -8.03 -1.63
N THR A 31 -8.46 -8.00 -1.02
CA THR A 31 -8.98 -6.85 -0.27
C THR A 31 -8.18 -6.58 1.01
N ARG A 32 -7.61 -7.61 1.65
CA ARG A 32 -6.88 -7.44 2.93
C ARG A 32 -5.43 -6.96 2.79
N HIS A 33 -4.82 -7.14 1.63
CA HIS A 33 -3.44 -6.68 1.40
C HIS A 33 -3.36 -5.18 1.12
N ASN A 34 -4.37 -4.60 0.46
CA ASN A 34 -4.37 -3.18 0.11
C ASN A 34 -4.29 -2.26 1.34
N SER A 35 -5.06 -2.53 2.40
CA SER A 35 -5.02 -1.70 3.61
C SER A 35 -3.68 -1.79 4.35
N LYS A 36 -3.08 -2.98 4.42
CA LYS A 36 -1.78 -3.22 5.04
C LYS A 36 -0.64 -2.55 4.26
N ILE A 37 -0.68 -2.61 2.93
CA ILE A 37 0.30 -1.94 2.06
C ILE A 37 0.20 -0.43 2.25
N ASN A 38 -1.02 0.11 2.29
CA ASN A 38 -1.25 1.55 2.47
C ASN A 38 -0.79 2.04 3.86
N SER A 39 -1.02 1.27 4.92
CA SER A 39 -0.55 1.63 6.27
C SER A 39 0.98 1.58 6.38
N THR A 40 1.60 0.52 5.88
CA THR A 40 3.06 0.36 5.94
C THR A 40 3.78 1.39 5.06
N GLY A 41 3.22 1.70 3.88
CA GLY A 41 3.73 2.77 3.03
C GLY A 41 3.64 4.15 3.70
N CYS A 42 2.54 4.43 4.39
CA CYS A 42 2.39 5.69 5.14
C CYS A 42 3.34 5.76 6.34
N GLU A 43 3.55 4.67 7.08
CA GLU A 43 4.52 4.64 8.19
C GLU A 43 5.96 4.89 7.70
N ALA A 44 6.35 4.29 6.58
CA ALA A 44 7.65 4.55 5.98
C ALA A 44 7.79 6.02 5.53
N PHE A 45 6.70 6.59 4.99
CA PHE A 45 6.66 7.98 4.57
C PHE A 45 6.79 8.96 5.75
N ILE A 46 6.11 8.70 6.86
CA ILE A 46 6.25 9.48 8.11
C ILE A 46 7.73 9.53 8.54
N LYS A 47 8.41 8.37 8.58
CA LYS A 47 9.84 8.31 8.96
C LYS A 47 10.75 9.07 8.02
N MET A 48 10.45 9.07 6.72
CA MET A 48 11.18 9.87 5.73
C MET A 48 11.02 11.37 6.05
N VAL A 49 9.78 11.82 6.23
CA VAL A 49 9.50 13.23 6.53
C VAL A 49 10.08 13.64 7.90
N GLU A 50 10.08 12.77 8.90
CA GLU A 50 10.74 13.03 10.19
C GLU A 50 12.25 13.27 10.02
N ALA A 51 12.92 12.52 9.13
CA ALA A 51 14.33 12.74 8.84
C ALA A 51 14.57 14.12 8.18
N GLU A 52 13.68 14.52 7.26
CA GLU A 52 13.75 15.84 6.61
C GLU A 52 13.44 16.98 7.59
N VAL A 53 12.50 16.79 8.52
CA VAL A 53 12.22 17.73 9.62
C VAL A 53 13.45 17.91 10.51
N GLN A 54 14.17 16.82 10.79
CA GLN A 54 15.42 16.90 11.54
C GLN A 54 16.53 17.60 10.76
N ALA A 55 16.64 17.36 9.45
CA ALA A 55 17.57 18.08 8.59
C ALA A 55 17.28 19.59 8.59
N TYR A 56 16.00 19.97 8.44
CA TYR A 56 15.57 21.37 8.56
C TYR A 56 15.96 21.98 9.91
N TYR A 57 15.78 21.24 11.01
CA TYR A 57 16.16 21.72 12.35
C TYR A 57 17.68 21.93 12.49
N ILE A 58 18.50 21.10 11.86
CA ILE A 58 19.96 21.25 11.86
C ILE A 58 20.36 22.56 11.15
N ASP A 59 19.70 22.90 10.05
CA ASP A 59 20.05 24.05 9.23
C ASP A 59 19.44 25.36 9.76
N ASN A 60 18.22 25.32 10.28
CA ASN A 60 17.45 26.51 10.67
C ASN A 60 17.33 26.71 12.19
N SER A 61 17.78 25.74 13.00
CA SER A 61 17.64 25.73 14.48
C SER A 61 16.20 25.86 14.99
N SER A 62 15.21 25.65 14.12
CA SER A 62 13.78 25.67 14.40
C SER A 62 13.11 24.50 13.70
N TYR A 63 11.98 24.03 14.22
CA TYR A 63 11.17 23.05 13.50
C TYR A 63 10.32 23.76 12.45
N PRO A 64 10.05 23.13 11.30
CA PRO A 64 9.10 23.65 10.33
C PRO A 64 7.68 23.62 10.93
N ASP A 65 6.89 24.66 10.66
CA ASP A 65 5.51 24.75 11.13
C ASP A 65 4.56 23.89 10.29
N SER A 66 4.95 23.62 9.04
CA SER A 66 4.13 22.92 8.06
C SER A 66 4.96 22.08 7.08
N THR A 67 4.31 21.12 6.41
CA THR A 67 4.95 20.35 5.33
C THR A 67 5.29 21.23 4.13
N GLU A 68 4.59 22.34 3.98
CA GLU A 68 4.76 23.34 2.95
C GLU A 68 6.10 24.09 3.11
N ASP A 69 6.54 24.34 4.34
CA ASP A 69 7.84 24.96 4.62
C ASP A 69 8.99 24.04 4.15
N LEU A 70 8.84 22.73 4.35
CA LEU A 70 9.80 21.74 3.86
C LEU A 70 9.83 21.66 2.32
N VAL A 71 8.69 21.90 1.65
CA VAL A 71 8.65 21.95 0.18
C VAL A 71 9.29 23.25 -0.33
N ALA A 72 9.00 24.39 0.32
CA ALA A 72 9.54 25.68 -0.06
C ALA A 72 11.07 25.75 0.05
N GLU A 73 11.62 25.10 1.09
CA GLU A 73 13.06 25.04 1.37
C GLU A 73 13.75 23.84 0.68
N GLY A 74 13.00 23.01 -0.05
CA GLY A 74 13.53 21.96 -0.90
C GLY A 74 13.85 20.62 -0.21
N TYR A 75 13.47 20.45 1.06
CA TYR A 75 13.57 19.18 1.79
C TYR A 75 12.53 18.15 1.32
N LEU A 76 11.38 18.60 0.79
CA LEU A 76 10.35 17.75 0.17
C LEU A 76 10.05 18.18 -1.26
N LYS A 77 9.68 17.23 -2.12
CA LYS A 77 9.22 17.54 -3.48
C LYS A 77 7.74 17.91 -3.49
N GLU A 78 7.35 18.79 -4.41
CA GLU A 78 5.94 19.11 -4.65
C GLU A 78 5.12 17.82 -4.88
N GLY A 79 4.04 17.66 -4.12
CA GLY A 79 3.18 16.47 -4.16
C GLY A 79 3.56 15.35 -3.17
N GLN A 80 4.67 15.48 -2.43
CA GLN A 80 5.02 14.61 -1.30
C GLN A 80 4.50 15.18 0.03
N THR A 81 3.21 15.47 0.13
CA THR A 81 2.56 15.91 1.38
C THR A 81 1.46 14.97 1.85
N THR A 82 1.17 13.94 1.04
CA THR A 82 0.08 12.98 1.29
C THR A 82 0.59 11.56 1.29
N CYS A 83 0.15 10.76 2.26
CA CYS A 83 0.41 9.34 2.30
C CYS A 83 -0.28 8.57 1.15
N PRO A 84 0.17 7.34 0.82
CA PRO A 84 -0.47 6.47 -0.19
C PRO A 84 -1.94 6.12 0.12
N ASN A 85 -2.39 6.34 1.36
CA ASN A 85 -3.76 6.17 1.80
C ASN A 85 -4.63 7.44 1.62
N GLY A 86 -4.08 8.51 1.01
CA GLY A 86 -4.76 9.78 0.79
C GLY A 86 -4.81 10.71 2.00
N LYS A 87 -4.17 10.37 3.12
CA LYS A 87 -4.15 11.22 4.31
C LYS A 87 -3.02 12.24 4.26
N ALA A 88 -3.33 13.48 4.62
CA ALA A 88 -2.34 14.55 4.73
C ALA A 88 -1.47 14.36 5.99
N LEU A 89 -0.25 14.88 5.95
CA LEU A 89 0.63 14.93 7.12
C LEU A 89 0.52 16.29 7.82
N SER A 90 0.72 16.29 9.14
CA SER A 90 0.85 17.49 9.96
C SER A 90 2.07 17.36 10.85
N ILE A 91 2.86 18.42 10.89
CA ILE A 91 4.05 18.53 11.71
C ILE A 91 3.66 19.25 12.99
N ASN A 92 3.95 18.63 14.15
CA ASN A 92 3.74 19.25 15.45
C ASN A 92 5.04 19.15 16.23
N ASN A 93 5.77 20.28 16.32
CA ASN A 93 6.97 20.42 17.13
C ASN A 93 8.01 19.30 16.89
N GLY A 94 8.31 19.02 15.62
CA GLY A 94 9.26 17.98 15.22
C GLY A 94 8.70 16.56 15.05
N SER A 95 7.44 16.32 15.45
CA SER A 95 6.77 15.03 15.26
C SER A 95 5.82 15.06 14.06
N VAL A 96 5.96 14.11 13.14
CA VAL A 96 5.12 14.00 11.94
C VAL A 96 3.94 13.07 12.23
N ASN A 97 2.72 13.60 12.14
CA ASN A 97 1.50 12.85 12.37
C ASN A 97 0.61 12.86 11.13
N VAL A 98 -0.22 11.84 10.99
CA VAL A 98 -1.21 11.77 9.91
C VAL A 98 -2.46 12.52 10.36
N GLN A 99 -2.88 13.55 9.61
CA GLN A 99 -4.19 14.17 9.81
C GLN A 99 -5.28 13.13 9.52
N GLN A 100 -6.15 12.91 10.52
CA GLN A 100 -7.28 12.00 10.40
C GLN A 100 -8.44 12.64 9.65
#